data_AF-A0AA42NR49-F1
#
_entry.id   AF-A0AA42NR49-F1
#
_cell.length_a   1.000
_cell.length_b   1.000
_cell.length_c   1.000
_cell.angle_alpha   90.00
_cell.angle_beta   90.00
_cell.angle_gamma   90.00
#
_symmetry.space_group_name_H-M   'P 1'
#
loop_
_entity.id
_entity.type
_entity.pdbx_description
1 polymer ?
#
loop_
_entity_poly.entity_id
_entity_poly.type
_entity_poly.pdbx_seq_one_letter_code
_entity_poly.pdbx_strand_id
1 'polypeptide(L)'
;MKRDWELIKALMLEIESREQGRYYIPEAFAGHDLASVKYHLHLLDQAGLVECELDEPWDGEPCLIGRNLTLLGHDLLDSLREGVARPLQPVPILTQVAEVARESLRRSA
;
A
#
# COMPACT_ATOMS: atom_id res chain seq x y z
N MET A 1 -10.32 4.98 14.38
CA MET A 1 -11.49 4.20 13.90
C MET A 1 -11.07 2.73 13.82
N LYS A 2 -11.99 1.77 13.67
CA LYS A 2 -11.60 0.37 13.41
C LYS A 2 -11.22 0.20 11.94
N ARG A 3 -10.32 -0.73 11.64
CA ARG A 3 -9.94 -1.07 10.27
C ARG A 3 -11.10 -1.78 9.56
N ASP A 4 -11.52 -1.22 8.43
CA ASP A 4 -12.53 -1.76 7.53
C ASP A 4 -11.86 -2.29 6.26
N TRP A 5 -11.95 -3.61 6.07
CA TRP A 5 -11.30 -4.29 4.95
C TRP A 5 -12.03 -4.10 3.62
N GLU A 6 -13.34 -3.89 3.63
CA GLU A 6 -14.11 -3.62 2.42
C GLU A 6 -13.76 -2.23 1.87
N LEU A 7 -13.66 -1.24 2.76
CA LEU A 7 -13.20 0.10 2.38
C LEU A 7 -11.76 0.10 1.88
N ILE A 8 -10.85 -0.64 2.54
CA ILE A 8 -9.46 -0.78 2.09
C ILE A 8 -9.42 -1.34 0.65
N LYS A 9 -10.14 -2.43 0.41
CA LYS A 9 -10.19 -3.05 -0.92
C LYS A 9 -10.75 -2.08 -1.95
N ALA A 10 -11.84 -1.39 -1.62
CA ALA A 10 -12.46 -0.42 -2.52
C ALA A 10 -11.53 0.76 -2.86
N LEU A 11 -10.81 1.31 -1.86
CA LEU A 11 -9.83 2.38 -2.08
C LEU A 11 -8.67 1.93 -2.96
N MET A 12 -8.14 0.73 -2.71
CA MET A 12 -7.05 0.19 -3.51
C MET A 12 -7.47 -0.05 -4.97
N LEU A 13 -8.68 -0.57 -5.20
CA LEU A 13 -9.24 -0.73 -6.56
C LEU A 13 -9.44 0.61 -7.26
N GLU A 14 -9.94 1.62 -6.55
CA GLU A 14 -10.13 2.96 -7.09
C GLU A 14 -8.80 3.58 -7.51
N ILE A 15 -7.77 3.49 -6.65
CA ILE A 15 -6.43 4.00 -6.95
C ILE A 15 -5.79 3.23 -8.11
N GLU A 16 -5.94 1.90 -8.15
CA GLU A 16 -5.42 1.07 -9.25
C GLU A 16 -6.07 1.39 -10.60
N SER A 17 -7.36 1.72 -10.60
CA SER A 17 -8.12 2.03 -11.83
C SER A 17 -7.70 3.35 -12.47
N ARG A 18 -6.98 4.20 -11.73
CA ARG A 18 -6.54 5.51 -12.22
C ARG A 18 -5.27 5.35 -13.06
N GLU A 19 -5.22 6.11 -14.16
CA GLU A 19 -4.03 6.20 -15.00
C GLU A 19 -2.83 6.72 -14.18
N GLN A 20 -1.62 6.22 -14.49
CA GLN A 20 -0.39 6.69 -13.87
C GLN A 20 -0.28 8.21 -13.94
N GLY A 21 -0.08 8.85 -12.78
CA GLY A 21 0.04 10.31 -12.66
C GLY A 21 -1.25 11.04 -12.30
N ARG A 22 -2.39 10.33 -12.13
CA ARG A 22 -3.60 10.91 -11.54
C ARG A 22 -3.69 10.60 -10.06
N TYR A 23 -3.82 11.64 -9.26
CA TYR A 23 -4.00 11.51 -7.82
C TYR A 23 -5.43 11.09 -7.46
N TYR A 24 -5.55 10.33 -6.39
CA TYR A 24 -6.77 10.08 -5.65
C TYR A 24 -6.92 11.15 -4.56
N ILE A 25 -7.95 11.98 -4.70
CA ILE A 25 -8.31 13.00 -3.72
C ILE A 25 -9.37 12.40 -2.79
N PRO A 26 -9.17 12.41 -1.46
CA PRO A 26 -10.13 11.84 -0.53
C PRO A 26 -11.48 12.55 -0.59
N GLU A 27 -12.54 11.77 -0.81
CA GLU A 27 -13.94 12.19 -0.73
C GLU A 27 -14.77 11.11 -0.02
N ALA A 28 -16.04 11.38 0.27
CA ALA A 28 -16.93 10.34 0.79
C ALA A 28 -17.09 9.23 -0.26
N PHE A 29 -16.77 7.99 0.11
CA PHE A 29 -16.59 6.90 -0.85
C PHE A 29 -17.07 5.57 -0.28
N ALA A 30 -17.63 4.70 -1.14
CA ALA A 30 -18.14 3.37 -0.79
C ALA A 30 -19.11 3.34 0.41
N GLY A 31 -19.90 4.40 0.61
CA GLY A 31 -20.83 4.53 1.75
C GLY A 31 -20.18 4.96 3.07
N HIS A 32 -18.88 5.29 3.06
CA HIS A 32 -18.15 5.81 4.20
C HIS A 32 -17.97 7.33 4.11
N ASP A 33 -17.89 7.97 5.27
CA ASP A 33 -17.64 9.41 5.37
C ASP A 33 -16.19 9.76 5.03
N LEU A 34 -15.94 11.05 4.77
CA LEU A 34 -14.61 11.56 4.45
C LEU A 34 -13.59 11.25 5.55
N ALA A 35 -13.98 11.31 6.82
CA ALA A 35 -13.10 11.02 7.94
C ALA A 35 -12.63 9.56 7.93
N SER A 36 -13.52 8.60 7.66
CA SER A 36 -13.17 7.19 7.49
C SER A 36 -12.23 6.98 6.31
N VAL A 37 -12.50 7.62 5.18
CA VAL A 37 -11.66 7.50 3.97
C VAL A 37 -10.25 8.04 4.23
N LYS A 38 -10.14 9.25 4.79
CA LYS A 38 -8.84 9.85 5.17
C LYS A 38 -8.08 8.96 6.15
N TYR A 39 -8.76 8.39 7.14
CA TYR A 39 -8.16 7.48 8.11
C TYR A 39 -7.60 6.21 7.46
N HIS A 40 -8.35 5.57 6.57
CA HIS A 40 -7.90 4.36 5.90
C HIS A 40 -6.80 4.62 4.87
N LEU A 41 -6.87 5.74 4.15
CA LEU A 41 -5.79 6.17 3.26
C LEU A 41 -4.48 6.38 4.04
N HIS A 42 -4.55 7.00 5.21
CA HIS A 42 -3.40 7.15 6.10
C HIS A 42 -2.81 5.80 6.56
N LEU A 43 -3.67 4.80 6.85
CA LEU A 43 -3.19 3.46 7.20
C LEU A 43 -2.49 2.77 6.01
N LEU A 44 -2.99 2.96 4.79
CA LEU A 44 -2.40 2.40 3.58
C LEU A 44 -1.02 3.00 3.29
N ASP A 45 -0.87 4.31 3.51
CA ASP A 45 0.39 5.04 3.43
C ASP A 45 1.40 4.53 4.46
N GLN A 46 1.01 4.46 5.74
CA GLN A 46 1.86 3.96 6.83
C GLN A 46 2.33 2.51 6.61
N ALA A 47 1.51 1.69 5.96
CA ALA A 47 1.84 0.31 5.62
C ALA A 47 2.70 0.18 4.35
N GLY A 48 2.94 1.28 3.63
CA GLY A 48 3.64 1.27 2.35
C GLY A 48 2.87 0.52 1.26
N LEU A 49 1.54 0.49 1.33
CA LEU A 49 0.66 -0.16 0.35
C LEU A 49 0.25 0.81 -0.77
N VAL A 50 0.08 2.09 -0.42
CA VAL A 50 -0.22 3.19 -1.33
C VAL A 50 0.82 4.27 -1.09
N GLU A 51 1.39 4.82 -2.16
CA GLU A 51 2.19 6.03 -2.07
C GLU A 51 1.25 7.23 -1.94
N CYS A 52 1.32 7.94 -0.84
CA CYS A 52 0.55 9.17 -0.66
C CYS A 52 1.45 10.41 -0.63
N GLU A 53 0.85 11.56 -0.92
CA GLU A 53 1.48 12.86 -0.78
C GLU A 53 0.58 13.80 0.01
N LEU A 54 1.21 14.76 0.70
CA LEU A 54 0.47 15.83 1.34
C LEU A 54 0.22 16.93 0.29
N ASP A 55 -1.05 17.16 -0.02
CA ASP A 55 -1.49 18.29 -0.81
C ASP A 55 -1.85 19.45 0.12
N GLU A 56 -1.20 20.59 -0.07
CA GLU A 56 -1.41 21.81 0.70
C GLU A 56 -2.04 22.88 -0.21
N PRO A 57 -3.36 22.85 -0.43
CA PRO A 57 -4.04 23.86 -1.22
C PRO A 57 -3.97 25.22 -0.51
N TRP A 58 -3.82 26.29 -1.31
CA TRP A 58 -3.65 27.66 -0.81
C TRP A 58 -4.84 28.18 0.02
N ASP A 59 -6.04 27.64 -0.18
CA ASP A 59 -7.28 28.07 0.47
C ASP A 59 -7.92 27.00 1.39
N GLY A 60 -7.22 25.89 1.61
CA GLY A 60 -7.80 24.70 2.24
C GLY A 60 -6.95 24.10 3.34
N GLU A 61 -7.50 23.05 3.97
CA GLU A 61 -6.75 22.24 4.91
C GLU A 61 -5.84 21.25 4.15
N PRO A 62 -4.60 21.03 4.61
CA PRO A 62 -3.74 19.99 4.07
C PRO A 62 -4.45 18.64 4.06
N CYS A 63 -4.37 17.93 2.93
CA CYS A 63 -4.98 16.62 2.80
C CYS A 63 -4.01 15.61 2.20
N LEU A 64 -4.07 14.38 2.71
CA LEU A 64 -3.27 13.28 2.19
C LEU A 64 -3.95 12.76 0.92
N ILE A 65 -3.28 12.80 -0.22
CA ILE A 65 -3.76 12.32 -1.51
C ILE A 65 -3.03 11.04 -1.90
N GLY A 66 -3.73 10.08 -2.50
CA GLY A 66 -3.11 8.85 -2.99
C GLY A 66 -2.53 9.06 -4.38
N ARG A 67 -1.34 8.54 -4.67
CA ARG A 67 -0.71 8.60 -6.00
C ARG A 67 -0.83 7.28 -6.75
N ASN A 68 -0.18 6.23 -6.24
CA ASN A 68 -0.11 4.92 -6.87
C ASN A 68 -0.13 3.82 -5.81
N LEU A 69 -0.52 2.61 -6.21
CA LEU A 69 -0.24 1.42 -5.43
C LEU A 69 1.25 1.08 -5.51
N THR A 70 1.81 0.63 -4.38
CA THR A 70 3.13 0.00 -4.37
C THR A 70 3.02 -1.44 -4.84
N LEU A 71 4.16 -2.08 -5.13
CA LEU A 71 4.18 -3.51 -5.43
C LEU A 71 3.54 -4.35 -4.30
N LEU A 72 3.80 -3.98 -3.05
CA LEU A 72 3.18 -4.62 -1.88
C LEU A 72 1.65 -4.40 -1.85
N GLY A 73 1.21 -3.22 -2.25
CA GLY A 73 -0.21 -2.90 -2.45
C GLY A 73 -0.87 -3.83 -3.46
N HIS A 74 -0.24 -4.04 -4.61
CA HIS A 74 -0.73 -4.97 -5.62
C HIS A 74 -0.80 -6.42 -5.10
N ASP A 75 0.24 -6.91 -4.42
CA ASP A 75 0.26 -8.26 -3.84
C ASP A 75 -0.91 -8.48 -2.85
N LEU A 76 -1.19 -7.49 -2.01
CA LEU A 76 -2.32 -7.53 -1.09
C LEU A 76 -3.66 -7.48 -1.84
N LEU A 77 -3.78 -6.58 -2.81
CA LEU A 77 -5.02 -6.41 -3.58
C LEU A 77 -5.40 -7.69 -4.34
N ASP A 78 -4.42 -8.36 -4.94
CA ASP A 78 -4.61 -9.64 -5.63
C ASP A 78 -5.01 -10.74 -4.64
N SER A 79 -4.40 -10.78 -3.46
CA SER A 79 -4.81 -11.69 -2.37
C SER A 79 -6.27 -11.45 -1.95
N LEU A 80 -6.71 -10.19 -1.86
CA LEU A 80 -8.10 -9.81 -1.55
C LEU A 80 -9.09 -10.12 -2.69
N ARG A 81 -8.63 -10.22 -3.94
CA ARG A 81 -9.44 -10.62 -5.10
C ARG A 81 -9.66 -12.13 -5.14
N GLU A 82 -8.60 -12.89 -4.89
CA GLU A 82 -8.63 -14.35 -4.89
C GLU A 82 -9.34 -14.94 -3.66
N GLY A 83 -9.63 -14.11 -2.64
CA GLY A 83 -10.18 -14.56 -1.36
C GLY A 83 -9.18 -15.35 -0.53
N VAL A 84 -7.90 -15.35 -0.95
CA VAL A 84 -6.80 -16.03 -0.29
C VAL A 84 -6.01 -14.96 0.45
N ALA A 85 -6.25 -14.82 1.76
CA ALA A 85 -5.38 -14.02 2.61
C ALA A 85 -3.97 -14.64 2.61
N ARG A 86 -3.12 -14.22 1.66
CA ARG A 86 -1.71 -14.63 1.62
C ARG A 86 -1.03 -14.10 2.88
N PRO A 87 -0.47 -14.95 3.76
CA PRO A 87 0.34 -14.45 4.85
C PRO A 87 1.54 -13.72 4.21
N LEU A 88 1.71 -12.44 4.57
CA LEU A 88 2.89 -11.66 4.22
C LEU A 88 4.12 -12.44 4.71
N GLN A 89 4.79 -13.15 3.80
CA GLN A 89 6.06 -13.77 4.13
C GLN A 89 7.13 -12.69 4.04
N PRO A 90 7.92 -12.47 5.11
CA PRO A 90 9.05 -11.56 5.02
C PRO A 90 9.98 -12.05 3.91
N VAL A 91 10.21 -11.21 2.90
CA VAL A 91 11.14 -11.51 1.80
C VAL A 91 12.52 -11.75 2.44
N PRO A 92 13.07 -12.97 2.39
CA PRO A 92 14.31 -13.25 3.09
C PRO A 92 15.49 -12.86 2.18
N ILE A 93 15.62 -11.57 1.87
CA ILE A 93 16.77 -11.04 1.11
C ILE A 93 18.08 -11.37 1.84
N LEU A 94 18.05 -11.51 3.17
CA LEU A 94 19.22 -11.84 3.99
C LEU A 94 19.69 -13.29 3.87
N THR A 95 18.84 -14.23 3.45
CA THR A 95 19.24 -15.65 3.40
C THR A 95 20.12 -15.95 2.19
N GLN A 96 19.84 -15.30 1.05
CA GLN A 96 20.62 -15.47 -0.18
C GLN A 96 22.04 -14.92 -0.03
N VAL A 97 22.20 -13.78 0.67
CA VAL A 97 23.52 -13.16 0.92
C VAL A 97 24.37 -14.04 1.85
N ALA A 98 23.74 -14.68 2.84
CA ALA A 98 24.43 -15.55 3.79
C ALA A 98 24.93 -16.86 3.16
N GLU A 99 24.24 -17.41 2.16
CA GLU A 99 24.70 -18.60 1.42
C GLU A 99 25.88 -18.27 0.48
N VAL A 100 25.79 -17.17 -0.26
CA VAL A 100 26.87 -16.72 -1.16
C VAL A 100 28.17 -16.43 -0.38
N ALA A 101 28.06 -15.83 0.81
CA ALA A 101 29.21 -15.60 1.69
C ALA A 101 29.85 -16.91 2.20
N ARG A 102 29.04 -17.92 2.54
CA ARG A 102 29.53 -19.23 2.99
C ARG A 102 30.21 -20.03 1.88
N GLU A 103 29.71 -19.93 0.66
CA GLU A 103 30.32 -20.62 -0.48
C GLU A 103 31.67 -19.99 -0.89
N SER A 104 31.80 -18.67 -0.75
CA SER A 104 33.06 -17.96 -1.02
C SER A 104 34.18 -18.35 -0.05
N LEU A 105 33.85 -18.62 1.22
CA LEU A 105 34.81 -19.08 2.22
C LEU A 105 35.28 -20.52 2.00
N ARG A 106 34.43 -21.41 1.45
CA ARG A 106 34.79 -22.81 1.15
C ARG A 106 35.72 -22.96 -0.06
N ARG A 107 35.69 -22.03 -1.01
CA ARG A 107 36.56 -22.06 -2.19
C ARG A 107 37.96 -21.48 -1.93
N SER A 108 38.15 -20.87 -0.76
CA SER A 108 39.38 -20.16 -0.36
C SER A 108 40.24 -20.95 0.64
N ALA A 109 39.84 -22.17 1.00
CA ALA A 109 40.54 -23.10 1.90
C ALA A 109 40.91 -24.39 1.14
#